data_AF-A0A6J4JGH6-F1
#
_entry.id   AF-A0A6J4JGH6-F1
#
_cell.length_a   1.000
_cell.length_b   1.000
_cell.length_c   1.000
_cell.angle_alpha   90.00
_cell.angle_beta   90.00
_cell.angle_gamma   90.00
#
_symmetry.space_group_name_H-M   'P 1'
#
loop_
_entity.id
_entity.type
_entity.pdbx_description
1 polymer ?
#
loop_
_entity_poly.entity_id
_entity_poly.type
_entity_poly.pdbx_seq_one_letter_code
_entity_poly.pdbx_strand_id
1 'polypeptide(L)'
;MQYHLFVCRHSEAQVPRYSMPDYDRPLSETGRREAELAGQWLRENQYKVDVILCSGSNRTLSTARIIANEINHNQESIIAFDELYNASANGLLRMIESLENNYQRALIVGHNPGVSELIGLLTGRD
;
A
#
# COMPACT_ATOMS: atom_id res chain seq x y z
N MET A 1 15.76 -17.16 7.94
CA MET A 1 14.46 -16.81 7.33
C MET A 1 14.64 -15.52 6.55
N GLN A 2 13.93 -15.36 5.43
CA GLN A 2 14.00 -14.15 4.60
C GLN A 2 12.62 -13.50 4.60
N TYR A 3 12.58 -12.19 4.85
CA TYR A 3 11.37 -11.38 4.77
C TYR A 3 11.40 -10.53 3.51
N HIS A 4 10.25 -10.35 2.85
CA HIS A 4 10.08 -9.44 1.72
C HIS A 4 9.07 -8.37 2.10
N LEU A 5 9.48 -7.10 1.95
CA LEU A 5 8.60 -5.96 2.13
C LEU A 5 8.39 -5.28 0.78
N PHE A 6 7.14 -5.25 0.33
CA PHE A 6 6.71 -4.46 -0.82
C PHE A 6 6.13 -3.14 -0.31
N VAL A 7 6.64 -2.03 -0.82
CA VAL A 7 6.18 -0.68 -0.44
C VAL A 7 5.58 -0.02 -1.67
N CYS A 8 4.33 0.41 -1.54
CA CYS A 8 3.56 1.02 -2.60
C CYS A 8 2.99 2.35 -2.09
N ARG A 9 3.25 3.43 -2.83
CA ARG A 9 2.42 4.64 -2.71
C ARG A 9 1.09 4.36 -3.39
N HIS A 10 -0.03 4.83 -2.85
CA HIS A 10 -1.31 4.79 -3.56
C HIS A 10 -1.18 5.35 -4.99
N SER A 11 -1.95 4.77 -5.90
CA SER A 11 -2.01 5.20 -7.30
C SER A 11 -2.68 6.57 -7.44
N GLU A 12 -2.64 7.15 -8.64
CA GLU A 12 -3.20 8.48 -8.88
C GLU A 12 -4.66 8.61 -8.40
N ALA A 13 -4.93 9.66 -7.60
CA ALA A 13 -6.26 9.99 -7.11
C ALA A 13 -6.86 11.14 -7.92
N GLN A 14 -8.19 11.18 -8.02
CA GLN A 14 -8.88 12.31 -8.64
C GLN A 14 -8.51 13.64 -7.98
N VAL A 15 -8.51 14.71 -8.76
CA VAL A 15 -8.31 16.07 -8.27
C VAL A 15 -9.36 16.37 -7.18
N PRO A 16 -8.98 17.01 -6.05
CA PRO A 16 -9.92 17.36 -5.00
C PRO A 16 -11.12 18.14 -5.54
N ARG A 17 -12.32 17.81 -5.05
CA ARG A 17 -13.55 18.57 -5.30
C ARG A 17 -13.98 19.21 -3.99
N TYR A 18 -14.57 20.41 -4.06
CA TYR A 18 -14.90 21.22 -2.88
C TYR A 18 -15.82 20.49 -1.87
N SER A 19 -16.63 19.54 -2.34
CA SER A 19 -17.58 18.76 -1.52
C SER A 19 -17.07 17.38 -1.08
N MET A 20 -15.79 17.06 -1.29
CA MET A 20 -15.25 15.72 -1.01
C MET A 20 -14.06 15.81 -0.05
N PRO A 21 -14.13 15.18 1.14
CA PRO A 21 -12.98 15.05 2.02
C PRO A 21 -11.80 14.39 1.31
N ASP A 22 -10.56 14.80 1.62
CA ASP A 22 -9.38 14.23 0.98
C ASP A 22 -9.30 12.71 1.17
N TYR A 23 -9.65 12.25 2.38
CA TYR A 23 -9.66 10.84 2.76
C TYR A 23 -10.56 9.98 1.84
N ASP A 24 -11.67 10.56 1.35
CA ASP A 24 -12.64 9.86 0.51
C ASP A 24 -12.32 9.94 -0.99
N ARG A 25 -11.25 10.67 -1.38
CA ARG A 25 -10.88 10.85 -2.78
C ARG A 25 -10.67 9.50 -3.48
N PRO A 26 -11.42 9.22 -4.56
CA PRO A 26 -11.26 7.99 -5.31
C PRO A 26 -10.03 8.05 -6.21
N LEU A 27 -9.61 6.89 -6.71
CA LEU A 27 -8.64 6.80 -7.80
C LEU A 27 -9.17 7.47 -9.07
N SER A 28 -8.25 8.05 -9.87
CA SER A 28 -8.55 8.40 -11.25
C SER A 28 -8.64 7.14 -12.11
N GLU A 29 -9.09 7.27 -13.36
CA GLU A 29 -9.05 6.15 -14.31
C GLU A 29 -7.61 5.68 -14.56
N THR A 30 -6.68 6.64 -14.72
CA THR A 30 -5.24 6.38 -14.76
C THR A 30 -4.76 5.64 -13.53
N GLY A 31 -5.12 6.09 -12.33
CA GLY A 31 -4.70 5.44 -11.08
C GLY A 31 -5.23 4.02 -10.92
N ARG A 32 -6.42 3.71 -11.43
CA ARG A 32 -6.90 2.32 -11.48
C ARG A 32 -6.01 1.46 -12.37
N ARG A 33 -5.66 1.95 -13.56
CA ARG A 33 -4.76 1.24 -14.48
C ARG A 33 -3.35 1.07 -13.91
N GLU A 34 -2.83 2.06 -13.19
CA GLU A 34 -1.55 1.96 -12.48
C GLU A 34 -1.57 0.86 -11.41
N ALA A 35 -2.65 0.78 -10.62
CA ALA A 35 -2.79 -0.27 -9.62
C ALA A 35 -2.86 -1.67 -10.24
N GLU A 36 -3.56 -1.81 -11.37
CA GLU A 36 -3.59 -3.06 -12.14
C GLU A 36 -2.19 -3.43 -12.62
N LEU A 37 -1.45 -2.49 -13.22
CA LEU A 37 -0.09 -2.72 -13.69
C LEU A 37 0.86 -3.14 -12.56
N ALA A 38 0.73 -2.54 -11.37
CA ALA A 38 1.52 -2.93 -10.20
C ALA A 38 1.21 -4.36 -9.76
N GLY A 39 -0.07 -4.75 -9.71
CA GLY A 39 -0.48 -6.11 -9.39
C GLY A 39 -0.06 -7.13 -10.47
N GLN A 40 -0.18 -6.77 -11.74
CA GLN A 40 0.27 -7.56 -12.89
C GLN A 40 1.77 -7.81 -12.80
N TRP A 41 2.56 -6.79 -12.50
CA TRP A 41 4.00 -6.91 -12.31
C TRP A 41 4.35 -7.89 -11.17
N LEU A 42 3.65 -7.83 -10.03
CA LEU A 42 3.86 -8.79 -8.93
C LEU A 42 3.55 -10.23 -9.39
N ARG A 43 2.42 -10.43 -10.09
CA ARG A 43 2.01 -11.74 -10.60
C ARG A 43 3.01 -12.30 -11.62
N GLU A 44 3.40 -11.50 -12.61
CA GLU A 44 4.31 -11.91 -13.68
C GLU A 44 5.71 -12.27 -13.17
N ASN A 45 6.17 -11.59 -12.12
CA ASN A 45 7.43 -11.89 -11.45
C ASN A 45 7.30 -12.94 -10.34
N GLN A 46 6.13 -13.58 -10.21
CA GLN A 46 5.86 -14.65 -9.25
C GLN A 46 6.09 -14.27 -7.78
N TYR A 47 5.97 -12.97 -7.45
CA TYR A 47 6.02 -12.51 -6.06
C TYR A 47 4.73 -12.91 -5.34
N LYS A 48 4.90 -13.44 -4.13
CA LYS A 48 3.79 -13.79 -3.23
C LYS A 48 3.63 -12.71 -2.17
N VAL A 49 2.40 -12.46 -1.74
CA VAL A 49 2.06 -11.54 -0.66
C VAL A 49 1.19 -12.30 0.35
N ASP A 50 1.62 -12.30 1.60
CA ASP A 50 0.93 -12.97 2.71
C ASP A 50 -0.07 -12.05 3.39
N VAL A 51 0.24 -10.75 3.43
CA VAL A 51 -0.59 -9.72 4.05
C VAL A 51 -0.48 -8.41 3.29
N ILE A 52 -1.61 -7.72 3.14
CA ILE A 52 -1.68 -6.37 2.59
C ILE A 52 -2.15 -5.42 3.67
N LEU A 53 -1.33 -4.43 3.98
CA LEU A 53 -1.65 -3.33 4.89
C LEU A 53 -1.87 -2.06 4.09
N CYS A 54 -2.83 -1.24 4.49
CA CYS A 54 -3.03 0.06 3.85
C CYS A 54 -3.60 1.08 4.82
N SER A 55 -3.53 2.36 4.46
CA SER A 55 -4.34 3.36 5.16
C SER A 55 -5.82 3.17 4.88
N GLY A 56 -6.68 3.63 5.77
CA GLY A 56 -8.13 3.58 5.56
C GLY A 56 -8.68 4.49 4.45
N SER A 57 -7.87 5.41 3.89
CA SER A 57 -8.34 6.29 2.81
C SER A 57 -8.82 5.52 1.58
N ASN A 58 -9.81 6.05 0.88
CA ASN A 58 -10.45 5.39 -0.25
C ASN A 58 -9.44 5.03 -1.37
N ARG A 59 -8.48 5.92 -1.66
CA ARG A 59 -7.45 5.68 -2.68
C ARG A 59 -6.48 4.56 -2.31
N THR A 60 -6.02 4.47 -1.06
CA THR A 60 -5.12 3.37 -0.63
C THR A 60 -5.85 2.04 -0.61
N LEU A 61 -7.09 2.02 -0.10
CA LEU A 61 -7.94 0.81 -0.11
C LEU A 61 -8.21 0.34 -1.54
N SER A 62 -8.54 1.26 -2.44
CA SER A 62 -8.80 0.94 -3.85
C SER A 62 -7.55 0.39 -4.54
N THR A 63 -6.39 1.02 -4.35
CA THR A 63 -5.11 0.51 -4.88
C THR A 63 -4.81 -0.90 -4.34
N ALA A 64 -4.95 -1.10 -3.03
CA ALA A 64 -4.72 -2.39 -2.38
C ALA A 64 -5.63 -3.50 -2.93
N ARG A 65 -6.94 -3.22 -3.08
CA ARG A 65 -7.91 -4.18 -3.62
C ARG A 65 -7.64 -4.57 -5.06
N ILE A 66 -7.28 -3.59 -5.91
CA ILE A 66 -6.94 -3.84 -7.30
C ILE A 66 -5.68 -4.72 -7.39
N ILE A 67 -4.63 -4.40 -6.62
CA ILE A 67 -3.42 -5.22 -6.56
C ILE A 67 -3.75 -6.64 -6.07
N ALA A 68 -4.52 -6.76 -4.98
CA ALA A 68 -4.94 -8.04 -4.41
C ALA A 68 -5.66 -8.92 -5.44
N ASN A 69 -6.57 -8.32 -6.22
CA ASN A 69 -7.28 -9.01 -7.29
C ASN A 69 -6.32 -9.57 -8.35
N GLU A 70 -5.35 -8.77 -8.81
CA GLU A 70 -4.40 -9.21 -9.84
C GLU A 70 -3.50 -10.37 -9.38
N ILE A 71 -3.19 -10.46 -8.09
CA ILE A 71 -2.38 -11.53 -7.51
C ILE A 71 -3.21 -12.67 -6.89
N ASN A 72 -4.53 -12.66 -7.07
CA ASN A 72 -5.49 -13.61 -6.46
C ASN A 72 -5.37 -13.69 -4.92
N HIS A 73 -5.06 -12.58 -4.25
CA HIS A 73 -5.07 -12.47 -2.80
C HIS A 73 -6.48 -12.15 -2.30
N ASN A 74 -6.88 -12.72 -1.16
CA ASN A 74 -8.20 -12.47 -0.60
C ASN A 74 -8.35 -10.99 -0.20
N GLN A 75 -9.33 -10.29 -0.79
CA GLN A 75 -9.54 -8.87 -0.47
C GLN A 75 -10.06 -8.66 0.96
N GLU A 76 -10.68 -9.67 1.58
CA GLU A 76 -11.15 -9.61 2.96
C GLU A 76 -10.01 -9.69 3.98
N SER A 77 -8.82 -10.16 3.59
CA SER A 77 -7.63 -10.17 4.44
C SER A 77 -6.78 -8.89 4.33
N ILE A 78 -7.25 -7.88 3.59
CA ILE A 78 -6.61 -6.56 3.57
C ILE A 78 -6.89 -5.88 4.92
N ILE A 79 -5.82 -5.46 5.60
CA ILE A 79 -5.92 -4.81 6.90
C ILE A 79 -5.74 -3.30 6.69
N ALA A 80 -6.77 -2.54 7.04
CA ALA A 80 -6.77 -1.09 6.95
C ALA A 80 -6.56 -0.47 8.33
N PHE A 81 -5.64 0.50 8.40
CA PHE A 81 -5.33 1.25 9.61
C PHE A 81 -5.47 2.74 9.34
N ASP A 82 -6.27 3.44 10.14
CA ASP A 82 -6.43 4.89 10.00
C ASP A 82 -5.14 5.64 10.33
N GLU A 83 -4.34 5.08 11.23
CA GLU A 83 -3.03 5.60 11.64
C GLU A 83 -2.01 5.60 10.51
N LEU A 84 -2.23 4.80 9.46
CA LEU A 84 -1.39 4.80 8.26
C LEU A 84 -1.72 5.95 7.29
N TYR A 85 -2.80 6.70 7.53
CA TYR A 85 -3.13 7.87 6.72
C TYR A 85 -2.12 8.99 7.01
N ASN A 86 -1.34 9.36 6.00
CA ASN A 86 -0.20 10.29 6.14
C ASN A 86 0.80 9.91 7.26
N ALA A 87 0.97 8.62 7.54
CA ALA A 87 1.98 8.16 8.48
C ALA A 87 3.39 8.56 8.03
N SER A 88 4.24 8.91 9.00
CA SER A 88 5.67 9.08 8.78
C SER A 88 6.37 7.74 8.55
N ALA A 89 7.61 7.77 8.04
CA ALA A 89 8.44 6.56 7.92
C ALA A 89 8.51 5.75 9.23
N ASN A 90 8.71 6.42 10.37
CA ASN A 90 8.75 5.78 11.68
C ASN A 90 7.38 5.17 12.08
N GLY A 91 6.27 5.79 11.68
CA GLY A 91 4.94 5.22 11.87
C GLY A 91 4.74 3.93 11.08
N LEU A 92 5.14 3.96 9.80
CA LEU A 92 5.11 2.78 8.93
C LEU A 92 6.03 1.67 9.43
N LEU A 93 7.23 2.00 9.88
CA LEU A 93 8.20 1.04 10.43
C LEU A 93 7.64 0.34 11.67
N ARG A 94 7.06 1.09 12.62
CA ARG A 94 6.44 0.49 13.82
C ARG A 94 5.31 -0.48 13.47
N MET A 95 4.52 -0.16 12.44
CA MET A 95 3.48 -1.07 11.95
C MET A 95 4.09 -2.34 11.33
N ILE A 96 5.17 -2.22 10.55
CA ILE A 96 5.89 -3.39 10.03
C ILE A 96 6.42 -4.26 11.18
N GLU A 97 7.01 -3.63 12.20
CA GLU A 97 7.56 -4.32 13.38
C GLU A 97 6.49 -5.00 14.24
N SER A 98 5.24 -4.53 14.20
CA SER A 98 4.15 -5.15 14.96
C SER A 98 3.39 -6.24 14.21
N LEU A 99 3.80 -6.57 12.97
CA LEU A 99 3.25 -7.72 12.25
C LEU A 99 3.63 -9.03 12.97
N GLU A 100 2.71 -9.97 12.97
CA GLU A 100 2.98 -11.32 13.47
C GLU A 100 4.11 -11.98 12.67
N ASN A 101 4.99 -12.72 13.37
CA ASN A 101 6.14 -13.40 12.76
C ASN A 101 5.77 -14.56 11.80
N ASN A 102 4.46 -14.84 11.62
CA ASN A 102 3.96 -15.80 10.63
C ASN A 102 3.90 -15.23 9.21
N TYR A 103 3.95 -13.90 9.04
CA TYR A 103 4.01 -13.26 7.74
C TYR A 103 5.45 -13.13 7.25
N GLN A 104 5.75 -13.66 6.07
CA GLN A 104 7.08 -13.53 5.46
C GLN A 104 7.11 -12.43 4.41
N ARG A 105 5.97 -12.10 3.80
CA ARG A 105 5.86 -11.20 2.66
C ARG A 105 4.70 -10.23 2.88
N ALA A 106 5.03 -8.97 3.14
CA ALA A 106 4.05 -7.92 3.39
C ALA A 106 4.04 -6.89 2.26
N LEU A 107 2.85 -6.46 1.83
CA LEU A 107 2.66 -5.29 0.98
C LEU A 107 2.05 -4.16 1.80
N ILE A 108 2.64 -2.98 1.74
CA ILE A 108 2.11 -1.76 2.37
C ILE A 108 1.72 -0.75 1.30
N VAL A 109 0.48 -0.29 1.34
CA VAL A 109 -0.04 0.77 0.47
C VAL A 109 -0.29 2.05 1.29
N GLY A 110 0.59 3.03 1.14
CA GLY A 110 0.61 4.25 1.93
C GLY A 110 0.67 5.55 1.11
N HIS A 111 1.10 6.63 1.76
CA HIS A 111 1.15 7.98 1.19
C HIS A 111 2.58 8.50 1.15
N ASN A 112 2.87 9.39 0.20
CA ASN A 112 4.07 10.22 0.28
C ASN A 112 3.85 11.37 1.28
N PRO A 113 4.92 11.85 1.94
CA PRO A 113 6.32 11.43 1.78
C PRO A 113 6.67 10.13 2.53
N GLY A 114 5.84 9.68 3.47
CA GLY A 114 6.17 8.60 4.41
C GLY A 114 6.68 7.30 3.77
N VAL A 115 6.10 6.84 2.67
CA VAL A 115 6.58 5.62 1.99
C VAL A 115 7.94 5.83 1.31
N SER A 116 8.24 7.03 0.79
CA SER A 116 9.55 7.33 0.21
C SER A 116 10.62 7.43 1.30
N GLU A 117 10.29 8.09 2.42
CA GLU A 117 11.17 8.19 3.59
C GLU A 117 11.44 6.81 4.23
N LEU A 118 10.44 5.92 4.28
CA LEU A 118 10.62 4.54 4.75
C LEU A 118 11.66 3.79 3.92
N ILE A 119 11.62 3.94 2.59
CA ILE A 119 12.62 3.32 1.71
C ILE A 119 14.01 3.91 1.96
N GLY A 120 14.13 5.22 2.16
CA GLY A 120 15.40 5.86 2.54
C GLY A 120 15.97 5.24 3.81
N LEU A 121 15.15 5.15 4.86
CA LEU A 121 15.51 4.56 6.14
C LEU A 121 15.94 3.09 6.03
N LEU A 122 15.20 2.26 5.30
CA LEU A 122 15.49 0.82 5.18
C LEU A 122 16.71 0.52 4.29
N THR A 123 17.06 1.44 3.39
CA THR A 123 18.19 1.26 2.45
C THR A 123 19.44 2.04 2.85
N GLY A 124 19.37 2.87 3.90
CA GLY A 124 20.47 3.74 4.35
C GLY A 124 20.80 4.85 3.36
N ARG A 125 19.80 5.34 2.62
CA ARG A 125 19.95 6.36 1.56
C ARG A 125 19.14 7.62 1.87
N ASP A 126 19.41 8.22 3.02
CA ASP A 126 18.90 9.55 3.38
C ASP A 126 19.53 10.66 2.53
#